data_AF-A0A9D8R600-F1
#
_entry.id   AF-A0A9D8R600-F1
#
_cell.length_a   1.000
_cell.length_b   1.000
_cell.length_c   1.000
_cell.angle_alpha   90.00
_cell.angle_beta   90.00
_cell.angle_gamma   90.00
#
_symmetry.space_group_name_H-M   'P 1'
#
loop_
_entity.id
_entity.type
_entity.pdbx_description
1 polymer ?
#
loop_
_entity_poly.entity_id
_entity_poly.type
_entity_poly.pdbx_seq_one_letter_code
_entity_poly.pdbx_strand_id
1 'polypeptide(L)'
;MIRAGIIGGAGYTAGELIRLLLLHPEVELSFVCSESSAGKLLSEVHEGIYGDTDLRFCEMPDLVGLDVLFMCSAHGASSAFWESHSRPEGLKVIDLAQDRRDGSCGYVYGLPECNAAAIRGAGSVANPGCFATAIQLALLPLAAAGLL
;
A
#
# COMPACT_ATOMS: atom_id res chain seq x y z
N MET A 1 -0.30 -8.73 -16.34
CA MET A 1 -1.10 -8.49 -15.13
C MET A 1 -0.10 -8.29 -14.00
N ILE A 2 -0.25 -7.22 -13.21
CA ILE A 2 0.62 -6.85 -12.10
C ILE A 2 0.24 -7.69 -10.89
N ARG A 3 1.18 -8.45 -10.32
CA ARG A 3 0.98 -9.27 -9.13
C ARG A 3 1.15 -8.44 -7.87
N ALA A 4 0.06 -8.23 -7.14
CA ALA A 4 0.02 -7.40 -5.95
C ALA A 4 -0.13 -8.26 -4.68
N GLY A 5 0.61 -7.89 -3.64
CA GLY A 5 0.50 -8.47 -2.30
C GLY A 5 0.20 -7.41 -1.26
N ILE A 6 -0.49 -7.77 -0.18
CA ILE A 6 -0.80 -6.87 0.93
C ILE A 6 -0.28 -7.44 2.24
N ILE A 7 0.40 -6.62 3.04
CA ILE A 7 0.74 -6.91 4.45
C ILE A 7 -0.10 -6.00 5.34
N GLY A 8 -0.54 -6.52 6.50
CA GLY A 8 -1.45 -5.77 7.39
C GLY A 8 -2.90 -5.82 6.90
N GLY A 9 -3.31 -6.96 6.35
CA GLY A 9 -4.54 -7.10 5.57
C GLY A 9 -5.86 -6.94 6.31
N ALA A 10 -5.88 -7.01 7.64
CA ALA A 10 -7.11 -7.01 8.44
C ALA A 10 -7.64 -5.60 8.78
N GLY A 11 -6.86 -4.55 8.52
CA GLY A 11 -7.27 -3.17 8.83
C GLY A 11 -8.24 -2.58 7.79
N TYR A 12 -8.94 -1.50 8.16
CA TYR A 12 -9.90 -0.83 7.27
C TYR A 12 -9.26 -0.34 5.96
N THR A 13 -8.05 0.23 6.03
CA THR A 13 -7.30 0.67 4.85
C THR A 13 -7.02 -0.50 3.90
N ALA A 14 -6.67 -1.67 4.45
CA ALA A 14 -6.46 -2.86 3.64
C ALA A 14 -7.78 -3.36 3.03
N GLY A 15 -8.91 -3.29 3.75
CA GLY A 15 -10.23 -3.64 3.22
C GLY A 15 -10.60 -2.84 1.97
N GLU A 16 -10.45 -1.52 2.01
CA GLU A 16 -10.68 -0.68 0.83
C GLU A 16 -9.68 -0.97 -0.29
N LEU A 17 -8.40 -1.18 0.04
CA LEU A 17 -7.40 -1.54 -0.96
C LEU A 17 -7.72 -2.88 -1.63
N ILE A 18 -8.14 -3.89 -0.88
CA ILE A 18 -8.57 -5.20 -1.41
C ILE A 18 -9.73 -5.00 -2.39
N ARG A 19 -10.76 -4.23 -2.00
CA ARG A 19 -11.91 -3.94 -2.86
C ARG A 19 -11.49 -3.26 -4.17
N LEU A 20 -10.53 -2.34 -4.13
CA LEU A 20 -10.00 -1.68 -5.32
C LEU A 20 -9.19 -2.64 -6.21
N LEU A 21 -8.30 -3.43 -5.63
CA LEU A 21 -7.40 -4.31 -6.39
C LEU A 21 -8.12 -5.51 -6.99
N LEU A 22 -9.13 -6.07 -6.31
CA LEU A 22 -9.97 -7.16 -6.85
C LEU A 22 -10.67 -6.77 -8.15
N LEU A 23 -11.01 -5.50 -8.31
CA LEU A 23 -11.73 -4.97 -9.48
C LEU A 23 -10.80 -4.28 -10.50
N HIS A 24 -9.49 -4.24 -10.25
CA HIS A 24 -8.57 -3.54 -11.12
C HIS A 24 -8.16 -4.43 -12.31
N PRO A 25 -8.44 -4.04 -13.57
CA PRO A 25 -8.34 -4.93 -14.73
C PRO A 25 -6.91 -5.41 -15.05
N GLU A 26 -5.90 -4.68 -14.58
CA GLU A 26 -4.49 -5.02 -14.80
C GLU A 26 -3.80 -5.61 -13.57
N VAL A 27 -4.50 -5.85 -12.47
CA VAL A 27 -3.91 -6.35 -11.22
C VAL A 27 -4.47 -7.72 -10.87
N GLU A 28 -3.58 -8.60 -10.42
CA GLU A 28 -3.91 -9.84 -9.74
C GLU A 28 -3.57 -9.68 -8.26
N LEU A 29 -4.56 -9.78 -7.37
CA LEU A 29 -4.30 -9.81 -5.93
C LEU A 29 -3.80 -11.22 -5.55
N SER A 30 -2.48 -11.38 -5.45
CA SER A 30 -1.83 -12.68 -5.22
C SER A 30 -1.96 -13.17 -3.79
N PHE A 31 -1.84 -12.29 -2.79
CA PHE A 31 -2.01 -12.66 -1.38
C PHE A 31 -2.35 -11.46 -0.50
N VAL A 32 -2.90 -11.77 0.69
CA VAL A 32 -3.15 -10.81 1.76
C VAL A 32 -2.72 -11.42 3.10
N CYS A 33 -1.74 -10.81 3.76
CA CYS A 33 -1.19 -11.32 5.01
C CYS A 33 -1.90 -10.73 6.24
N SER A 34 -2.25 -11.60 7.19
CA SER A 34 -2.70 -11.21 8.53
C SER A 34 -2.44 -12.34 9.52
N GLU A 35 -1.60 -12.10 10.53
CA GLU A 35 -1.31 -13.08 11.58
C GLU A 35 -2.55 -13.43 12.41
N SER A 36 -3.36 -12.42 12.76
CA SER A 36 -4.55 -12.62 13.61
C SER A 36 -5.73 -13.26 12.89
N SER A 37 -5.69 -13.34 11.55
CA SER A 37 -6.80 -13.82 10.71
C SER A 37 -6.40 -14.92 9.73
N ALA A 38 -5.19 -15.48 9.86
CA ALA A 38 -4.66 -16.49 8.95
C ALA A 38 -5.66 -17.65 8.75
N GLY A 39 -5.87 -18.04 7.49
CA GLY A 39 -6.80 -19.10 7.07
C GLY A 39 -8.26 -18.68 6.90
N LYS A 40 -8.69 -17.53 7.46
CA LYS A 40 -10.05 -17.01 7.24
C LYS A 40 -10.19 -16.46 5.83
N LEU A 41 -11.40 -16.53 5.27
CA LEU A 41 -11.73 -15.82 4.03
C LEU A 41 -11.56 -14.31 4.23
N LEU A 42 -11.17 -13.60 3.17
CA LEU A 42 -11.11 -12.14 3.24
C LEU A 42 -12.48 -11.55 3.58
N SER A 43 -13.56 -12.15 3.07
CA SER A 43 -14.94 -11.73 3.34
C SER A 43 -15.41 -11.98 4.77
N GLU A 44 -14.71 -12.80 5.58
CA GLU A 44 -15.03 -12.98 7.01
C GLU A 44 -14.56 -11.80 7.86
N VAL A 45 -13.61 -11.00 7.36
CA VAL A 45 -13.11 -9.79 8.03
C VAL A 45 -13.62 -8.53 7.33
N HIS A 46 -13.61 -8.55 5.99
CA HIS A 46 -14.09 -7.47 5.14
C HIS A 46 -15.44 -7.87 4.53
N GLU A 47 -16.51 -7.73 5.29
CA GLU A 47 -17.84 -8.23 4.89
C GLU A 47 -18.36 -7.63 3.56
N GLY A 48 -17.86 -6.45 3.18
CA GLY A 48 -18.25 -5.76 1.94
C GLY A 48 -17.78 -6.43 0.63
N ILE A 49 -16.97 -7.48 0.69
CA ILE A 49 -16.48 -8.24 -0.48
C ILE A 49 -17.00 -9.69 -0.50
N TYR A 50 -18.11 -9.97 0.20
CA TYR A 50 -18.74 -11.29 0.19
C TYR A 50 -19.19 -11.66 -1.23
N GLY A 51 -18.70 -12.80 -1.73
CA GLY A 51 -19.01 -13.30 -3.08
C GLY A 51 -18.10 -12.74 -4.19
N ASP A 52 -17.26 -11.75 -3.90
CA ASP A 52 -16.31 -11.20 -4.87
C ASP A 52 -15.02 -12.04 -4.96
N THR A 53 -14.68 -12.76 -3.89
CA THR A 53 -13.46 -13.58 -3.85
C THR A 53 -13.53 -14.70 -2.81
N ASP A 54 -12.85 -15.82 -3.11
CA ASP A 54 -12.60 -16.92 -2.18
C ASP A 54 -11.18 -16.86 -1.57
N LEU A 55 -10.45 -15.76 -1.78
CA LEU A 55 -9.12 -15.57 -1.19
C LEU A 55 -9.19 -15.63 0.33
N ARG A 56 -8.09 -16.11 0.91
CA ARG A 56 -7.91 -16.25 2.36
C ARG A 56 -6.71 -15.45 2.81
N PHE A 57 -6.77 -14.99 4.06
CA PHE A 57 -5.58 -14.47 4.71
C PHE A 57 -4.53 -15.56 4.82
N CYS A 58 -3.27 -15.22 4.57
CA CYS A 58 -2.14 -16.12 4.72
C CYS A 58 -1.13 -15.57 5.73
N GLU A 59 -0.22 -16.46 6.15
CA GLU A 59 1.04 -16.05 6.74
C GLU A 59 1.97 -15.48 5.66
N MET A 60 3.08 -14.86 6.07
CA MET A 60 4.00 -14.19 5.17
C MET A 60 4.62 -15.19 4.15
N PRO A 61 4.32 -15.07 2.84
CA PRO A 61 4.93 -15.91 1.82
C PRO A 61 6.28 -15.33 1.37
N ASP A 62 7.00 -16.09 0.54
CA ASP A 62 8.11 -15.53 -0.24
C ASP A 62 7.58 -14.46 -1.23
N LEU A 63 8.35 -13.39 -1.39
CA LEU A 63 8.05 -12.26 -2.26
C LEU A 63 8.60 -12.43 -3.68
N VAL A 64 9.30 -13.52 -3.99
CA VAL A 64 9.84 -13.80 -5.33
C VAL A 64 8.74 -13.79 -6.38
N GLY A 65 8.93 -12.99 -7.44
CA GLY A 65 8.01 -12.86 -8.56
C GLY A 65 6.79 -11.98 -8.29
N LEU A 66 6.72 -11.30 -7.13
CA LEU A 66 5.74 -10.26 -6.86
C LEU A 66 6.17 -8.93 -7.50
N ASP A 67 5.24 -8.23 -8.13
CA ASP A 67 5.53 -6.95 -8.79
C ASP A 67 5.40 -5.77 -7.82
N VAL A 68 4.38 -5.78 -6.96
CA VAL A 68 4.12 -4.71 -5.99
C VAL A 68 3.64 -5.23 -4.65
N LEU A 69 4.20 -4.69 -3.57
CA LEU A 69 3.81 -4.95 -2.20
C LEU A 69 3.20 -3.70 -1.56
N PHE A 70 1.98 -3.82 -1.06
CA PHE A 70 1.31 -2.81 -0.27
C PHE A 70 1.49 -3.11 1.22
N MET A 71 1.92 -2.11 1.99
CA MET A 71 2.08 -2.23 3.44
C MET A 71 1.01 -1.41 4.15
N CYS A 72 0.02 -2.08 4.72
CA CYS A 72 -1.13 -1.48 5.42
C CYS A 72 -0.98 -1.63 6.95
N SER A 73 0.23 -1.41 7.45
CA SER A 73 0.59 -1.67 8.84
C SER A 73 0.47 -0.42 9.72
N ALA A 74 0.47 -0.62 11.04
CA ALA A 74 0.59 0.48 11.99
C ALA A 74 1.95 1.18 11.90
N HIS A 75 2.09 2.35 12.53
CA HIS A 75 3.36 3.07 12.58
C HIS A 75 4.49 2.21 13.18
N GLY A 76 5.66 2.27 12.55
CA GLY A 76 6.87 1.54 12.93
C GLY A 76 6.95 0.14 12.33
N ALA A 77 5.82 -0.42 11.92
CA ALA A 77 5.75 -1.81 11.48
C ALA A 77 6.32 -2.04 10.08
N SER A 78 6.26 -1.05 9.18
CA SER A 78 6.89 -1.21 7.85
C SER A 78 8.41 -1.15 7.94
N SER A 79 8.95 -0.33 8.84
CA SER A 79 10.38 -0.28 9.11
C SER A 79 10.88 -1.60 9.72
N ALA A 80 10.22 -2.09 10.77
CA ALA A 80 10.57 -3.38 11.41
C ALA A 80 10.46 -4.57 10.44
N PHE A 81 9.50 -4.52 9.51
CA PHE A 81 9.37 -5.55 8.48
C PHE A 81 10.62 -5.61 7.58
N TRP A 82 11.11 -4.47 7.10
CA TRP A 82 12.30 -4.43 6.23
C TRP A 82 13.62 -4.68 6.97
N GLU A 83 13.66 -4.58 8.30
CA GLU A 83 14.82 -5.03 9.10
C GLU A 83 14.93 -6.55 9.15
N SER A 84 13.81 -7.26 9.04
CA SER A 84 13.72 -8.72 9.14
C SER A 84 13.57 -9.44 7.80
N HIS A 85 13.26 -8.72 6.72
CA HIS A 85 13.01 -9.29 5.40
C HIS A 85 13.86 -8.63 4.33
N SER A 86 14.46 -9.43 3.46
CA SER A 86 15.14 -8.93 2.27
C SER A 86 14.13 -8.63 1.17
N ARG A 87 14.32 -7.49 0.49
CA ARG A 87 13.50 -7.10 -0.66
C ARG A 87 14.05 -7.73 -1.96
N PRO A 88 13.25 -8.54 -2.69
CA PRO A 88 13.64 -9.01 -4.01
C PRO A 88 13.91 -7.85 -4.97
N GLU A 89 14.85 -8.05 -5.89
CA GLU A 89 15.11 -7.07 -6.95
C GLU A 89 13.86 -6.83 -7.80
N GLY A 90 13.62 -5.59 -8.19
CA GLY A 90 12.47 -5.20 -9.03
C GLY A 90 11.14 -5.06 -8.29
N LEU A 91 10.94 -5.70 -7.13
CA LEU A 91 9.71 -5.56 -6.33
C LEU A 91 9.47 -4.09 -6.02
N LYS A 92 8.29 -3.55 -6.36
CA LYS A 92 7.84 -2.21 -5.97
C LYS A 92 7.17 -2.23 -4.61
N VAL A 93 7.26 -1.13 -3.87
CA VAL A 93 6.65 -1.01 -2.53
C VAL A 93 5.80 0.24 -2.46
N ILE A 94 4.58 0.09 -1.97
CA ILE A 94 3.67 1.20 -1.65
C ILE A 94 3.35 1.08 -0.17
N ASP A 95 3.95 1.95 0.64
CA ASP A 95 3.77 1.94 2.09
C ASP A 95 2.67 2.93 2.51
N LEU A 96 1.61 2.41 3.12
CA LEU A 96 0.50 3.21 3.63
C LEU A 96 0.69 3.65 5.08
N ALA A 97 1.70 3.09 5.77
CA ALA A 97 2.13 3.58 7.07
C ALA A 97 2.79 4.97 6.95
N GLN A 98 3.13 5.57 8.10
CA GLN A 98 3.73 6.91 8.12
C GLN A 98 5.26 6.92 8.02
N ASP A 99 5.88 5.75 8.18
CA ASP A 99 7.30 5.56 8.48
C ASP A 99 8.25 6.21 7.47
N ARG A 100 7.86 6.26 6.20
CA ARG A 100 8.71 6.71 5.08
C ARG A 100 8.21 7.97 4.39
N ARG A 101 7.21 8.65 4.97
CA ARG A 101 6.65 9.90 4.42
C ARG A 101 7.65 11.06 4.39
N ASP A 102 8.73 10.95 5.16
CA ASP A 102 9.87 11.87 5.18
C ASP A 102 10.86 11.66 4.02
N GLY A 103 10.64 10.63 3.18
CA GLY A 103 11.52 10.29 2.06
C GLY A 103 12.73 9.44 2.45
N SER A 104 12.82 8.99 3.71
CA SER A 104 13.87 8.09 4.16
C SER A 104 13.90 6.79 3.33
N CYS A 105 15.09 6.19 3.21
CA CYS A 105 15.29 4.96 2.43
C CYS A 105 14.87 5.06 0.95
N GLY A 106 14.93 6.26 0.36
CA GLY A 106 14.66 6.48 -1.07
C GLY A 106 13.18 6.39 -1.44
N TYR A 107 12.27 6.54 -0.46
CA TYR A 107 10.84 6.63 -0.74
C TYR A 107 10.48 7.96 -1.38
N VAL A 108 9.59 7.90 -2.37
CA VAL A 108 8.98 9.09 -2.98
C VAL A 108 7.64 9.35 -2.33
N TYR A 109 7.37 10.61 -1.96
CA TYR A 109 6.09 10.99 -1.39
C TYR A 109 4.96 10.87 -2.42
N GLY A 110 3.99 9.99 -2.15
CA GLY A 110 3.00 9.50 -3.10
C GLY A 110 1.80 10.42 -3.32
N LEU A 111 2.00 11.73 -3.51
CA LEU A 111 0.95 12.67 -3.92
C LEU A 111 1.06 12.93 -5.43
N PRO A 112 0.26 12.26 -6.29
CA PRO A 112 0.45 12.30 -7.74
C PRO A 112 0.37 13.70 -8.35
N GLU A 113 -0.49 14.57 -7.83
CA GLU A 113 -0.74 15.92 -8.36
C GLU A 113 0.51 16.80 -8.37
N CYS A 114 1.47 16.57 -7.47
CA CYS A 114 2.74 17.30 -7.44
C CYS A 114 3.97 16.42 -7.70
N ASN A 115 3.88 15.10 -7.52
CA ASN A 115 5.03 14.19 -7.60
C ASN A 115 4.93 13.11 -8.70
N ALA A 116 3.99 13.22 -9.65
CA ALA A 116 3.78 12.20 -10.70
C ALA A 116 5.07 11.76 -11.42
N ALA A 117 5.96 12.69 -11.79
CA ALA A 117 7.20 12.34 -12.49
C ALA A 117 8.15 11.51 -11.62
N ALA A 118 8.29 11.87 -10.34
CA ALA A 118 9.12 11.13 -9.38
C ALA A 118 8.50 9.74 -9.10
N ILE A 119 7.19 9.65 -8.96
CA ILE A 119 6.47 8.40 -8.69
C ILE A 119 6.65 7.39 -9.83
N ARG A 120 6.61 7.82 -11.10
CA ARG A 120 6.77 6.92 -12.27
C ARG A 120 8.08 6.12 -12.24
N GLY A 121 9.16 6.72 -11.73
CA GLY A 121 10.47 6.07 -11.62
C GLY A 121 10.71 5.39 -10.27
N ALA A 122 9.84 5.58 -9.29
CA ALA A 122 10.10 5.17 -7.92
C ALA A 122 10.12 3.64 -7.77
N GLY A 123 11.06 3.13 -6.97
CA GLY A 123 11.00 1.78 -6.42
C GLY A 123 10.02 1.71 -5.23
N SER A 124 9.97 2.79 -4.45
CA SER A 124 9.21 2.84 -3.20
C SER A 124 8.40 4.13 -3.14
N VAL A 125 7.13 4.02 -2.79
CA VAL A 125 6.21 5.15 -2.63
C VAL A 125 5.68 5.16 -1.20
N ALA A 126 5.77 6.31 -0.54
CA ALA A 126 5.17 6.53 0.77
C ALA A 126 3.83 7.21 0.56
N ASN A 127 2.74 6.50 0.80
CA ASN A 127 1.40 7.03 0.62
C ASN A 127 1.14 8.16 1.65
N PRO A 128 0.66 9.33 1.19
CA PRO A 128 0.31 10.44 2.07
C PRO A 128 -0.73 10.08 3.14
N GLY A 129 -0.74 10.82 4.24
CA GLY A 129 -1.84 10.75 5.21
C GLY A 129 -3.10 11.40 4.65
N CYS A 130 -4.29 10.96 5.09
CA CYS A 130 -5.57 11.49 4.60
C CYS A 130 -5.73 13.01 4.83
N PHE A 131 -5.43 13.51 6.03
CA PHE A 131 -5.45 14.96 6.31
C PHE A 131 -4.40 15.71 5.50
N ALA A 132 -3.17 15.17 5.43
CA ALA A 132 -2.09 15.77 4.67
C ALA A 132 -2.47 15.89 3.19
N THR A 133 -3.14 14.88 2.62
CA THR A 133 -3.66 14.89 1.25
C THR A 133 -4.68 16.00 1.07
N ALA A 134 -5.71 16.06 1.92
CA ALA A 134 -6.76 17.06 1.83
C ALA A 134 -6.22 18.50 1.93
N ILE A 135 -5.33 18.75 2.90
CA ILE A 135 -4.71 20.07 3.10
C ILE A 135 -3.81 20.44 1.92
N GLN A 136 -2.96 19.52 1.45
CA GLN A 136 -2.08 19.78 0.32
C GLN A 136 -2.87 20.06 -0.96
N LEU A 137 -3.90 19.28 -1.27
CA LEU A 137 -4.73 19.53 -2.45
C LEU A 137 -5.46 20.87 -2.36
N ALA A 138 -5.85 21.31 -1.17
CA ALA A 138 -6.49 22.62 -0.96
C ALA A 138 -5.50 23.79 -1.09
N LEU A 139 -4.25 23.64 -0.61
CA LEU A 139 -3.32 24.76 -0.44
C LEU A 139 -2.19 24.83 -1.48
N LEU A 140 -1.76 23.71 -2.06
CA LEU A 140 -0.65 23.68 -3.01
C LEU A 140 -0.85 24.62 -4.22
N PRO A 141 -2.05 24.71 -4.83
CA PRO A 141 -2.27 25.67 -5.92
C PRO A 141 -2.09 27.13 -5.48
N LEU A 142 -2.55 27.49 -4.28
CA LEU A 142 -2.38 28.84 -3.72
C LEU A 142 -0.92 29.13 -3.38
N ALA A 143 -0.21 28.16 -2.79
CA ALA A 143 1.21 28.25 -2.50
C ALA A 143 2.03 28.49 -3.77
N ALA A 144 1.77 27.71 -4.83
CA ALA A 144 2.44 27.81 -6.12
C ALA A 144 2.19 29.17 -6.80
N ALA A 145 1.04 29.80 -6.55
CA ALA A 145 0.70 31.13 -7.02
C ALA A 145 1.20 32.27 -6.11
N GLY A 146 1.83 31.96 -4.97
CA GLY A 146 2.28 32.97 -4.00
C GLY A 146 1.14 33.67 -3.25
N LEU A 147 0.02 32.98 -3.02
CA LEU A 147 -1.20 33.52 -2.41
C LEU A 147 -1.44 33.04 -0.96
N LEU A 148 -0.40 32.56 -0.28
CA LEU A 148 -0.42 32.14 1.13
C LEU A 148 0.38 33.08 2.03
#